data_AF-A0A7S0M148-F1
#
_entry.id   AF-A0A7S0M148-F1
#
_cell.length_a   1.000
_cell.length_b   1.000
_cell.length_c   1.000
_cell.angle_alpha   90.00
_cell.angle_beta   90.00
_cell.angle_gamma   90.00
#
_symmetry.space_group_name_H-M   'P 1'
#
loop_
_entity.id
_entity.type
_entity.pdbx_description
1 polymer ?
#
loop_
_entity_poly.entity_id
_entity_poly.type
_entity_poly.pdbx_seq_one_letter_code
_entity_poly.pdbx_strand_id
1 'polypeptide(L)'
;IKCAIRMREKLLEYAFPHPRAKWPQAANILDPVRTSVVCRGAAQILQVLEWFTTAPQLPVCRIKNRFGAGSNYAQDGYRDISVSVLYTHQPTNLSIIGEIQIH
;
A
#
# COMPACT_ATOMS: atom_id res chain seq x y z
N ILE A 1 -10.16 -1.48 -6.90
CA ILE A 1 -9.35 -0.62 -7.82
C ILE A 1 -9.81 0.81 -7.63
N LYS A 2 -8.89 1.77 -7.50
CA LYS A 2 -9.23 3.18 -7.29
C LYS A 2 -9.83 3.80 -8.57
N CYS A 3 -10.86 4.63 -8.44
CA CYS A 3 -11.47 5.29 -9.60
C CYS A 3 -10.58 6.43 -10.14
N ALA A 4 -10.77 6.79 -11.41
CA ALA A 4 -9.95 7.79 -12.11
C ALA A 4 -9.94 9.17 -11.42
N ILE A 5 -11.08 9.60 -10.87
CA ILE A 5 -11.20 10.88 -10.13
C ILE A 5 -10.27 10.87 -8.91
N ARG A 6 -10.35 9.82 -8.08
CA ARG A 6 -9.48 9.68 -6.90
C ARG A 6 -8.00 9.51 -7.27
N MET A 7 -7.70 8.85 -8.39
CA MET A 7 -6.33 8.77 -8.90
C MET A 7 -5.79 10.16 -9.27
N ARG A 8 -6.60 11.01 -9.92
CA ARG A 8 -6.24 12.40 -10.26
C ARG A 8 -5.99 13.24 -9.02
N GLU A 9 -6.87 13.18 -8.02
CA GLU A 9 -6.70 13.90 -6.75
C GLU A 9 -5.37 13.54 -6.07
N LYS A 10 -5.08 12.24 -5.94
CA LYS A 10 -3.81 11.76 -5.37
C LYS A 10 -2.59 12.17 -6.18
N LEU A 11 -2.71 12.25 -7.50
CA LEU A 11 -1.63 12.74 -8.34
C LEU A 11 -1.31 14.21 -8.00
N LEU A 12 -2.33 15.04 -7.83
CA LEU A 12 -2.15 16.45 -7.46
C LEU A 12 -1.54 16.59 -6.06
N GLU A 13 -1.90 15.70 -5.13
CA GLU A 13 -1.36 15.68 -3.76
C GLU A 13 0.11 15.21 -3.71
N TYR A 14 0.48 14.18 -4.48
CA TYR A 14 1.78 13.51 -4.33
C TYR A 14 2.79 13.79 -5.45
N ALA A 15 2.36 14.26 -6.62
CA ALA A 15 3.27 14.53 -7.74
C ALA A 15 3.82 15.97 -7.74
N PHE A 16 3.27 16.88 -6.94
CA PHE A 16 3.74 18.25 -6.79
C PHE A 16 3.80 18.65 -5.31
N PRO A 17 4.76 19.48 -4.87
CA PRO A 17 5.91 20.02 -5.62
C PRO A 17 7.11 19.05 -5.69
N HIS A 18 7.11 17.94 -4.94
CA HIS A 18 8.25 17.03 -4.81
C HIS A 18 7.87 15.60 -5.19
N PRO A 19 7.71 15.30 -6.50
CA PRO A 19 7.39 13.95 -6.95
C PRO A 19 8.52 12.98 -6.58
N ARG A 20 8.14 11.79 -6.11
CA ARG A 20 9.07 10.65 -5.93
C ARG A 20 9.51 10.06 -7.27
N ALA A 21 8.67 10.15 -8.29
CA ALA A 21 8.93 9.68 -9.65
C ALA A 21 8.52 10.74 -10.69
N LYS A 22 9.40 11.02 -11.67
CA LYS A 22 9.15 12.02 -12.71
C LYS A 22 8.25 11.49 -13.83
N TRP A 23 8.43 10.22 -14.23
CA TRP A 23 7.63 9.57 -15.26
C TRP A 23 7.60 8.04 -15.06
N PRO A 24 6.45 7.37 -15.27
CA PRO A 24 5.13 7.97 -15.38
C PRO A 24 4.70 8.61 -14.05
N GLN A 25 3.98 9.72 -14.08
CA GLN A 25 3.58 10.43 -12.84
C GLN A 25 2.74 9.54 -11.90
N ALA A 26 2.01 8.57 -12.46
CA ALA A 26 1.25 7.58 -11.71
C ALA A 26 2.11 6.72 -10.76
N ALA A 27 3.43 6.63 -10.98
CA ALA A 27 4.35 5.94 -10.07
C ALA A 27 4.45 6.61 -8.68
N ASN A 28 3.94 7.84 -8.52
CA ASN A 28 3.80 8.49 -7.21
C ASN A 28 2.60 7.98 -6.40
N ILE A 29 1.71 7.18 -7.01
CA ILE A 29 0.52 6.62 -6.37
C ILE A 29 0.78 5.15 -6.04
N LEU A 30 0.79 4.82 -4.75
CA LEU A 30 1.16 3.47 -4.26
C LEU A 30 -0.04 2.55 -4.02
N ASP A 31 -1.26 3.05 -4.14
CA ASP A 31 -2.49 2.29 -3.90
C ASP A 31 -3.49 2.35 -5.07
N PRO A 32 -3.06 2.23 -6.35
CA PRO A 32 -4.00 2.16 -7.47
C PRO A 32 -4.91 0.94 -7.36
N VAL A 33 -4.37 -0.16 -6.86
CA VAL A 33 -5.10 -1.34 -6.42
C VAL A 33 -4.97 -1.42 -4.90
N ARG A 34 -6.10 -1.53 -4.21
CA ARG A 34 -6.14 -1.74 -2.77
C ARG A 34 -7.11 -2.86 -2.45
N THR A 35 -6.71 -3.72 -1.50
CA THR A 35 -7.57 -4.71 -0.86
C THR A 35 -7.44 -4.58 0.66
N SER A 36 -8.45 -5.07 1.38
CA SER A 36 -8.49 -5.06 2.84
C SER A 36 -8.74 -6.47 3.36
N VAL A 37 -7.99 -6.89 4.37
CA VAL A 37 -8.18 -8.14 5.11
C VAL A 37 -8.65 -7.76 6.51
N VAL A 38 -9.85 -8.23 6.87
CA VAL A 38 -10.43 -7.98 8.19
C VAL A 38 -10.11 -9.17 9.09
N CYS A 39 -9.43 -8.90 10.20
CA CYS A 39 -9.03 -9.88 11.18
C CYS A 39 -9.91 -9.77 12.44
N ARG A 40 -9.99 -10.86 13.20
CA ARG A 40 -10.74 -10.93 14.48
C ARG A 40 -9.94 -10.43 15.68
N GLY A 41 -8.64 -10.22 15.52
CA GLY A 41 -7.76 -9.77 16.60
C GLY A 41 -6.28 -9.75 16.20
N ALA A 42 -5.45 -9.23 17.10
CA ALA A 42 -4.04 -8.94 16.85
C ALA A 42 -3.22 -10.16 16.38
N ALA A 43 -3.47 -11.35 16.94
CA ALA A 43 -2.76 -12.56 16.53
C ALA A 43 -2.99 -12.89 15.04
N GLN A 44 -4.22 -12.74 14.55
CA GLN A 44 -4.55 -12.97 13.14
C GLN A 44 -3.95 -11.87 12.24
N ILE A 45 -3.90 -10.62 12.71
CA ILE A 45 -3.24 -9.53 11.99
C ILE A 45 -1.76 -9.88 11.73
N LEU A 46 -1.05 -10.33 12.77
CA LEU A 46 0.36 -10.72 12.64
C LEU A 46 0.54 -11.95 11.75
N GLN A 47 -0.36 -12.94 11.86
CA GLN A 47 -0.34 -14.13 11.00
C GLN A 47 -0.55 -13.77 9.52
N VAL A 48 -1.49 -12.88 9.20
CA VAL A 48 -1.73 -12.42 7.83
C VAL A 48 -0.53 -11.64 7.31
N LEU A 49 0.07 -10.78 8.14
CA LEU A 49 1.29 -10.07 7.78
C LEU A 49 2.42 -11.05 7.43
N GLU A 50 2.62 -12.07 8.26
CA GLU A 50 3.61 -13.12 8.03
C GLU A 50 3.42 -13.76 6.65
N TRP A 51 2.20 -14.20 6.32
CA TRP A 51 1.89 -14.80 5.01
C TRP A 51 2.32 -13.94 3.83
N PHE A 52 2.11 -12.62 3.89
CA PHE A 52 2.54 -11.72 2.82
C PHE A 52 4.04 -11.51 2.78
N THR A 53 4.70 -11.41 3.95
CA THR A 53 6.16 -11.21 4.02
C THR A 53 6.96 -12.44 3.62
N THR A 54 6.39 -13.64 3.75
CA THR A 54 7.05 -14.90 3.39
C THR A 54 6.67 -15.41 2.00
N ALA A 55 5.72 -14.77 1.31
CA ALA A 55 5.27 -15.19 -0.02
C ALA A 55 6.26 -14.73 -1.12
N PRO A 56 7.04 -15.62 -1.75
CA PRO A 56 8.02 -15.22 -2.77
C PRO A 56 7.38 -14.61 -4.02
N GLN A 57 6.13 -14.95 -4.32
CA GLN A 57 5.38 -14.46 -5.47
C GLN A 57 4.85 -13.03 -5.31
N LEU A 58 4.88 -12.46 -4.10
CA LEU A 58 4.39 -11.10 -3.82
C LEU A 58 5.45 -10.31 -3.03
N PRO A 59 6.50 -9.81 -3.71
CA PRO A 59 7.53 -9.03 -3.05
C PRO A 59 6.94 -7.84 -2.30
N VAL A 60 7.17 -7.79 -0.98
CA VAL A 60 6.79 -6.66 -0.14
C VAL A 60 7.81 -5.54 -0.33
N CYS A 61 7.34 -4.36 -0.73
CA CYS A 61 8.20 -3.19 -0.94
C CYS A 61 8.11 -2.16 0.19
N ARG A 62 7.01 -2.17 0.99
CA ARG A 62 6.83 -1.27 2.12
C ARG A 62 5.84 -1.82 3.13
N ILE A 63 6.10 -1.61 4.42
CA ILE A 63 5.15 -1.86 5.50
C ILE A 63 4.95 -0.56 6.29
N LYS A 64 3.70 -0.20 6.59
CA LYS A 64 3.34 0.89 7.50
C LYS A 64 2.51 0.31 8.64
N ASN A 65 3.02 0.40 9.86
CA ASN A 65 2.29 0.03 11.06
C ASN A 65 1.64 1.29 11.67
N ARG A 66 0.30 1.37 11.68
CA ARG A 66 -0.45 2.49 12.28
C ARG A 66 -1.00 2.18 13.67
N PHE A 67 -0.67 1.03 14.24
CA PHE A 67 -0.94 0.72 15.65
C PHE A 67 0.10 1.34 16.60
N GLY A 68 1.24 1.80 16.07
CA GLY A 68 2.32 2.36 16.88
C GLY A 68 1.94 3.70 17.54
N ALA A 69 2.15 3.78 18.87
CA ALA A 69 1.83 4.95 19.71
C ALA A 69 2.62 6.23 19.37
N GLY A 70 3.71 6.11 18.59
CA GLY A 70 4.52 7.25 18.12
C GLY A 70 4.35 7.58 16.64
N SER A 71 3.41 6.94 15.94
CA SER A 71 3.17 7.25 14.53
C SER A 71 2.28 8.48 14.41
N ASN A 72 2.63 9.42 13.51
CA ASN A 72 1.76 10.57 13.16
C ASN A 72 0.36 10.11 12.72
N TYR A 73 0.20 8.83 12.36
CA TYR A 73 -1.06 8.20 11.97
C TYR A 73 -2.00 7.91 13.15
N ALA A 74 -1.50 7.93 14.39
CA ALA A 74 -2.32 7.67 15.57
C ALA A 74 -3.37 8.78 15.81
N GLN A 75 -3.08 10.01 15.36
CA GLN A 75 -3.93 11.19 15.51
C GLN A 75 -5.20 11.13 14.64
N ASP A 76 -5.12 10.50 13.47
CA ASP A 76 -6.25 10.37 12.54
C ASP A 76 -7.21 9.21 12.88
N GLY A 77 -6.93 8.48 13.97
CA GLY A 77 -7.76 7.35 14.41
C GLY A 77 -7.61 6.06 13.60
N TYR A 78 -6.80 6.05 12.54
CA TYR A 78 -6.53 4.83 11.77
C TYR A 78 -5.78 3.79 12.62
N ARG A 79 -6.20 2.53 12.50
CA ARG A 79 -5.62 1.35 13.17
C ARG A 79 -5.57 0.21 12.15
N ASP A 80 -4.46 0.15 11.42
CA ASP A 80 -4.20 -0.86 10.39
C ASP A 80 -2.70 -1.08 10.20
N ILE A 81 -2.36 -2.21 9.57
CA ILE A 81 -1.06 -2.39 8.92
C ILE A 81 -1.28 -2.31 7.41
N SER A 82 -0.63 -1.35 6.76
CA SER A 82 -0.63 -1.27 5.29
C SER A 82 0.64 -1.94 4.74
N VAL A 83 0.48 -2.91 3.85
CA VAL A 83 1.55 -3.62 3.16
C VAL A 83 1.48 -3.27 1.67
N SER A 84 2.53 -2.65 1.14
CA SER A 84 2.68 -2.43 -0.28
C SER A 84 3.42 -3.61 -0.90
N VAL A 85 2.85 -4.20 -1.94
CA VAL A 85 3.40 -5.34 -2.67
C VAL A 85 3.59 -4.99 -4.15
N LEU A 86 4.58 -5.60 -4.78
CA LEU A 86 4.88 -5.40 -6.20
C LEU A 86 4.28 -6.53 -7.04
N TYR A 87 3.40 -6.20 -7.98
CA TYR A 87 2.89 -7.12 -8.98
C TYR A 87 3.63 -6.91 -10.28
N THR A 88 4.34 -7.93 -10.75
CA THR A 88 5.06 -7.89 -12.03
C THR A 88 4.36 -8.76 -13.06
N HIS A 89 3.94 -8.17 -14.17
CA HIS A 89 3.41 -8.92 -15.30
C HIS A 89 4.57 -9.41 -16.17
N GLN A 90 4.91 -10.70 -16.03
CA GLN A 90 6.09 -11.29 -16.67
C GLN A 90 6.18 -11.04 -18.20
N PRO A 91 5.11 -11.20 -19.00
CA PRO A 91 5.20 -11.01 -20.46
C PRO A 91 5.62 -9.60 -20.89
N THR A 92 5.33 -8.57 -20.09
CA THR A 92 5.63 -7.16 -20.44
C THR A 92 6.67 -6.52 -19.53
N ASN A 93 7.13 -7.22 -18.49
CA ASN A 93 7.94 -6.70 -17.39
C ASN A 93 7.38 -5.43 -16.73
N LEU A 94 6.08 -5.14 -16.91
CA LEU A 94 5.43 -4.01 -16.27
C LEU A 94 5.11 -4.37 -14.82
N SER A 95 5.48 -3.46 -13.92
CA SER A 95 5.23 -3.62 -12.49
C SER A 95 4.28 -2.56 -11.98
N ILE A 96 3.35 -2.96 -11.11
CA ILE A 96 2.48 -2.05 -10.38
C ILE A 96 2.57 -2.34 -8.89
N ILE A 97 2.36 -1.32 -8.07
CA ILE A 97 2.24 -1.50 -6.62
C ILE A 97 0.77 -1.65 -6.26
N GLY A 98 0.47 -2.63 -5.41
CA GLY A 98 -0.81 -2.74 -4.72
C GLY A 98 -0.65 -2.55 -3.22
N GLU A 99 -1.70 -2.02 -2.58
CA GLU A 99 -1.76 -1.88 -1.12
C GLU A 99 -2.72 -2.92 -0.52
N ILE A 100 -2.26 -3.63 0.50
CA ILE A 100 -3.04 -4.54 1.31
C ILE A 100 -3.16 -3.91 2.69
N GLN A 101 -4.38 -3.68 3.16
CA GLN A 101 -4.61 -3.19 4.51
C GLN A 101 -5.12 -4.30 5.40
N ILE A 102 -4.45 -4.52 6.53
CA ILE A 102 -4.80 -5.53 7.51
C ILE A 102 -5.39 -4.80 8.71
N HIS A 103 -6.68 -5.05 8.95
CA HIS A 103 -7.47 -4.44 10.03
C HIS A 103 -7.68 -5.44 11.15
#